data_AF-A0A7C4BBB4-F1
#
_entry.id   AF-A0A7C4BBB4-F1
#
_cell.length_a   1.000
_cell.length_b   1.000
_cell.length_c   1.000
_cell.angle_alpha   90.00
_cell.angle_beta   90.00
_cell.angle_gamma   90.00
#
_symmetry.space_group_name_H-M   'P 1'
#
loop_
_entity.id
_entity.type
_entity.pdbx_description
1 polymer ?
#
loop_
_entity_poly.entity_id
_entity_poly.type
_entity_poly.pdbx_seq_one_letter_code
_entity_poly.pdbx_strand_id
1 'polypeptide(L)'
;MVYPLNLKRFIIHEEVGMGQNQFRCFYIGFHPVSSSMIIHEGHSGRVYMDGRLIYGYELVGRPPRAGGDTHAAMAWSKDLLFFGGWIKAPPGLLISTDRTLAKQDMREKYSHIHMVEDGGRVSLLWSRKWDEKIAPNHWYGEVTDLLYDGHEDVLYFSRGDGYAELGLWRIQLSSGKVEWIIRDRTVYKMEMKDDKVFAT
;
A
#
# COMPACT_ATOMS: atom_id res chain seq x y z
N MET A 1 -21.16 -20.74 -16.58
CA MET A 1 -22.02 -20.91 -15.38
C MET A 1 -21.45 -19.96 -14.34
N VAL A 2 -22.16 -18.88 -13.98
CA VAL A 2 -21.68 -17.86 -13.04
C VAL A 2 -22.17 -18.25 -11.65
N TYR A 3 -21.26 -18.57 -10.73
CA TYR A 3 -21.62 -18.82 -9.34
C TYR A 3 -21.73 -17.48 -8.61
N PRO A 4 -22.88 -17.14 -8.01
CA PRO A 4 -22.99 -15.91 -7.22
C PRO A 4 -22.12 -16.02 -5.97
N LEU A 5 -21.36 -14.96 -5.68
CA LEU A 5 -20.57 -14.82 -4.46
C LEU A 5 -21.52 -14.81 -3.25
N ASN A 6 -21.53 -15.91 -2.47
CA ASN A 6 -22.34 -16.02 -1.26
C ASN A 6 -21.47 -15.73 -0.03
N LEU A 7 -21.60 -14.52 0.54
CA LEU A 7 -21.02 -14.15 1.83
C LEU A 7 -21.73 -14.93 2.94
N LYS A 8 -21.10 -15.99 3.47
CA LYS A 8 -21.74 -16.92 4.41
C LYS A 8 -21.60 -16.54 5.90
N ARG A 9 -20.68 -15.65 6.28
CA ARG A 9 -20.45 -15.31 7.70
C ARG A 9 -19.62 -14.05 7.89
N PHE A 10 -19.93 -13.26 8.92
CA PHE A 10 -19.05 -12.22 9.46
C PHE A 10 -18.15 -12.82 10.55
N ILE A 11 -16.86 -12.53 10.51
CA ILE A 11 -15.90 -12.87 11.57
C ILE A 11 -15.91 -11.71 12.57
N ILE A 12 -16.15 -11.99 13.84
CA ILE A 12 -16.03 -11.01 14.93
C ILE A 12 -14.57 -10.99 15.36
N HIS A 13 -13.93 -9.82 15.35
CA HIS A 13 -12.55 -9.61 15.79
C HIS A 13 -12.52 -8.61 16.96
N GLU A 14 -11.72 -8.90 17.99
CA GLU A 14 -11.45 -7.96 19.09
C GLU A 14 -10.51 -6.84 18.60
N GLU A 15 -10.92 -5.60 18.84
CA GLU A 15 -10.32 -4.40 18.26
C GLU A 15 -9.37 -3.69 19.23
N VAL A 16 -8.15 -3.37 18.77
CA VAL A 16 -7.28 -2.36 19.39
C VAL A 16 -7.35 -1.10 18.52
N GLY A 17 -8.30 -0.22 18.83
CA GLY A 17 -8.53 1.00 18.05
C GLY A 17 -7.38 2.00 18.18
N MET A 18 -6.73 2.34 17.06
CA MET A 18 -5.75 3.42 16.98
C MET A 18 -6.34 4.66 16.27
N GLY A 19 -7.33 5.31 16.89
CA GLY A 19 -7.81 6.64 16.50
C GLY A 19 -9.15 6.68 15.74
N GLN A 20 -9.93 7.74 15.98
CA GLN A 20 -11.39 7.79 15.77
C GLN A 20 -11.92 8.00 14.35
N ASN A 21 -11.14 7.93 13.27
CA ASN A 21 -11.67 8.12 11.90
C ASN A 21 -10.79 7.45 10.82
N GLN A 22 -10.41 6.19 10.99
CA GLN A 22 -9.77 5.44 9.90
C GLN A 22 -10.84 4.64 9.16
N PHE A 23 -11.10 4.99 7.90
CA PHE A 23 -12.00 4.23 7.04
C PHE A 23 -11.47 2.80 6.94
N ARG A 24 -12.25 1.84 7.42
CA ARG A 24 -11.96 0.42 7.21
C ARG A 24 -12.35 0.07 5.80
N CYS A 25 -11.39 0.08 4.90
CA CYS A 25 -11.58 -0.33 3.53
C CYS A 25 -10.99 -1.73 3.34
N PHE A 26 -11.79 -2.60 2.71
CA PHE A 26 -11.29 -3.84 2.13
C PHE A 26 -11.13 -3.60 0.64
N TYR A 27 -9.93 -3.83 0.13
CA TYR A 27 -9.69 -3.82 -1.30
C TYR A 27 -9.66 -5.25 -1.78
N ILE A 28 -10.51 -5.53 -2.77
CA ILE A 28 -10.74 -6.87 -3.28
C ILE A 28 -10.24 -6.90 -4.71
N GLY A 29 -9.33 -7.83 -4.97
CA GLY A 29 -8.86 -8.17 -6.31
C GLY A 29 -8.99 -9.67 -6.56
N PHE A 30 -8.85 -10.07 -7.81
CA PHE A 30 -8.81 -11.48 -8.19
C PHE A 30 -7.46 -11.79 -8.80
N HIS A 31 -6.79 -12.85 -8.35
CA HIS A 31 -5.52 -13.26 -8.92
C HIS A 31 -5.71 -13.61 -10.41
N PRO A 32 -4.88 -13.10 -11.34
CA PRO A 32 -5.16 -13.17 -12.78
C PRO A 32 -5.13 -14.60 -13.34
N VAL A 33 -4.43 -15.53 -12.67
CA VAL A 33 -4.29 -16.93 -13.10
C VAL A 33 -5.37 -17.83 -12.49
N SER A 34 -5.45 -17.85 -11.16
CA SER A 34 -6.32 -18.76 -10.40
C SER A 34 -7.72 -18.21 -10.16
N SER A 35 -7.96 -16.91 -10.43
CA SER A 35 -9.18 -16.19 -10.04
C SER A 35 -9.48 -16.21 -8.54
N SER A 36 -8.50 -16.60 -7.71
CA SER A 36 -8.62 -16.55 -6.26
C SER A 36 -8.86 -15.13 -5.79
N MET A 37 -9.78 -14.97 -4.84
CA MET A 37 -10.12 -13.67 -4.28
C MET A 37 -9.02 -13.25 -3.30
N ILE A 38 -8.36 -12.13 -3.61
CA ILE A 38 -7.39 -11.48 -2.74
C ILE A 38 -8.06 -10.31 -2.04
N ILE A 39 -7.98 -10.27 -0.72
CA ILE A 39 -8.45 -9.17 0.10
C ILE A 39 -7.25 -8.52 0.77
N HIS A 40 -7.01 -7.25 0.47
CA HIS A 40 -6.06 -6.42 1.17
C HIS A 40 -6.79 -5.56 2.21
N GLU A 41 -6.52 -5.85 3.48
CA GLU A 41 -7.01 -5.08 4.62
C GLU A 41 -5.85 -4.20 5.14
N GLY A 42 -5.69 -3.03 4.54
CA GLY A 42 -4.56 -2.13 4.83
C GLY A 42 -4.51 -1.71 6.31
N HIS A 43 -5.66 -1.47 6.93
CA HIS A 43 -5.73 -1.01 8.32
C HIS A 43 -5.11 -2.00 9.32
N SER A 44 -5.50 -3.27 9.23
CA SER A 44 -5.00 -4.33 10.11
C SER A 44 -3.64 -4.87 9.66
N GLY A 45 -3.13 -4.45 8.50
CA GLY A 45 -1.92 -4.99 7.92
C GLY A 45 -2.06 -6.48 7.60
N ARG A 46 -3.14 -6.85 6.92
CA ARG A 46 -3.42 -8.26 6.56
C ARG A 46 -3.80 -8.41 5.09
N VAL A 47 -3.40 -9.53 4.52
CA VAL A 47 -3.81 -9.95 3.18
C VAL A 47 -4.32 -11.37 3.22
N TYR A 48 -5.48 -11.58 2.60
CA TYR A 48 -6.17 -12.86 2.55
C TYR A 48 -6.30 -13.35 1.12
N MET A 49 -6.25 -14.67 0.93
CA MET A 49 -6.56 -15.37 -0.31
C MET A 49 -7.65 -16.41 -0.03
N ASP A 50 -8.80 -16.28 -0.69
CA ASP A 50 -9.97 -17.15 -0.50
C ASP A 50 -10.34 -17.35 0.99
N GLY A 51 -10.24 -16.27 1.76
CA GLY A 51 -10.54 -16.23 3.19
C GLY A 51 -9.43 -16.74 4.12
N ARG A 52 -8.28 -17.18 3.59
CA ARG A 52 -7.11 -17.59 4.39
C ARG A 52 -6.11 -16.46 4.47
N LEU A 53 -5.59 -16.18 5.67
CA LEU A 53 -4.51 -15.20 5.85
C LEU A 53 -3.25 -15.72 5.17
N ILE A 54 -2.71 -14.96 4.21
CA ILE A 54 -1.47 -15.29 3.49
C ILE A 54 -0.31 -14.37 3.84
N TYR A 55 -0.59 -13.21 4.45
CA TYR A 55 0.45 -12.24 4.80
C TYR A 55 0.01 -11.28 5.91
N GLY A 56 0.90 -11.03 6.88
CA GLY A 56 0.68 -10.20 8.07
C GLY A 56 1.67 -9.03 8.20
N TYR A 57 2.19 -8.54 7.06
CA TYR A 57 3.11 -7.40 6.99
C TYR A 57 4.48 -7.60 7.65
N GLU A 58 4.88 -8.85 7.85
CA GLU A 58 6.17 -9.20 8.43
C GLU A 58 7.39 -8.77 7.60
N LEU A 59 7.21 -8.43 6.32
CA LEU A 59 8.30 -7.92 5.46
C LEU A 59 8.54 -6.41 5.60
N VAL A 60 7.68 -5.68 6.32
CA VAL A 60 7.79 -4.22 6.47
C VAL A 60 7.70 -3.79 7.94
N GLY A 61 8.80 -3.23 8.44
CA GLY A 61 8.87 -2.66 9.80
C GLY A 61 8.69 -3.69 10.92
N ARG A 62 8.76 -3.22 12.16
CA ARG A 62 8.59 -4.05 13.38
C ARG A 62 7.14 -4.05 13.88
N PRO A 63 6.70 -5.09 14.62
CA PRO A 63 5.41 -5.08 15.31
C PRO A 63 5.39 -4.10 16.51
N PRO A 64 4.19 -3.66 16.99
CA PRO A 64 2.88 -3.77 16.33
C PRO A 64 2.88 -3.04 14.99
N ARG A 65 1.96 -3.37 14.09
CA ARG A 65 1.82 -2.67 12.80
C ARG A 65 0.37 -2.26 12.61
N ALA A 66 0.15 -1.03 12.19
CA ALA A 66 -1.14 -0.54 11.73
C ALA A 66 -0.91 0.23 10.44
N GLY A 67 -1.74 -0.02 9.45
CA GLY A 67 -1.57 0.58 8.15
C GLY A 67 -2.79 1.35 7.70
N GLY A 68 -2.73 1.66 6.44
CA GLY A 68 -3.84 2.16 5.66
C GLY A 68 -3.48 1.97 4.20
N ASP A 69 -4.51 1.72 3.41
CA ASP A 69 -4.41 2.04 2.01
C ASP A 69 -5.50 3.08 1.77
N THR A 70 -5.04 4.32 1.58
CA THR A 70 -5.89 5.51 1.52
C THR A 70 -6.69 5.54 0.22
N HIS A 71 -6.32 4.73 -0.79
CA HIS A 71 -6.83 4.90 -2.15
C HIS A 71 -7.03 3.62 -2.98
N ALA A 72 -6.84 2.40 -2.47
CA ALA A 72 -6.95 1.14 -3.23
C ALA A 72 -5.81 0.97 -4.23
N ALA A 73 -4.57 0.97 -3.76
CA ALA A 73 -3.39 0.81 -4.59
C ALA A 73 -3.24 -0.67 -5.02
N MET A 74 -3.95 -1.08 -6.07
CA MET A 74 -3.90 -2.45 -6.62
C MET A 74 -3.76 -2.44 -8.14
N ALA A 75 -2.98 -3.38 -8.66
CA ALA A 75 -2.82 -3.60 -10.10
C ALA A 75 -2.56 -5.08 -10.40
N TRP A 76 -2.67 -5.45 -11.68
CA TRP A 76 -2.50 -6.82 -12.14
C TRP A 76 -1.52 -6.87 -13.31
N SER A 77 -0.59 -7.83 -13.27
CA SER A 77 0.08 -8.33 -14.47
C SER A 77 -0.66 -9.54 -15.04
N LYS A 78 -0.03 -10.22 -15.99
CA LYS A 78 -0.49 -11.52 -16.49
C LYS A 78 -0.54 -12.62 -15.41
N ASP A 79 0.32 -12.51 -14.40
CA ASP A 79 0.67 -13.60 -13.47
C ASP A 79 0.73 -13.17 -12.00
N LEU A 80 0.69 -11.86 -11.72
CA LEU A 80 0.82 -11.30 -10.38
C LEU A 80 -0.31 -10.33 -10.08
N LEU A 81 -0.64 -10.23 -8.81
CA LEU A 81 -1.40 -9.10 -8.26
C LEU A 81 -0.47 -8.24 -7.41
N PHE A 82 -0.44 -6.95 -7.67
CA PHE A 82 0.29 -5.97 -6.88
C PHE A 82 -0.63 -5.27 -5.89
N PHE A 83 -0.12 -4.97 -4.70
CA PHE A 83 -0.80 -4.11 -3.74
C PHE A 83 0.18 -3.17 -3.03
N GLY A 84 -0.28 -1.96 -2.76
CA GLY A 84 0.51 -0.89 -2.16
C GLY A 84 -0.15 -0.31 -0.91
N GLY A 85 0.38 0.82 -0.46
CA GLY A 85 -0.18 1.61 0.64
C GLY A 85 0.90 2.09 1.59
N TRP A 86 0.51 2.24 2.84
CA TRP A 86 1.41 2.55 3.93
C TRP A 86 1.18 1.69 5.15
N ILE A 87 2.24 1.55 5.93
CA ILE A 87 2.17 0.95 7.25
C ILE A 87 3.03 1.71 8.25
N LYS A 88 2.63 1.72 9.51
CA LYS A 88 3.46 2.26 10.59
C LYS A 88 3.46 1.35 11.80
N ALA A 89 4.58 1.32 12.51
CA ALA A 89 4.59 0.85 13.89
C ALA A 89 3.93 1.92 14.79
N PRO A 90 3.46 1.60 16.02
CA PRO A 90 2.75 2.54 16.89
C PRO A 90 3.49 3.87 16.98
N PRO A 91 2.79 4.99 16.78
CA PRO A 91 3.43 6.28 16.84
C PRO A 91 3.95 6.49 18.27
N GLY A 92 5.26 6.71 18.39
CA GLY A 92 5.75 7.50 19.53
C GLY A 92 5.13 8.90 19.47
N LEU A 93 5.18 9.62 20.59
CA LEU A 93 4.87 11.05 20.59
C LEU A 93 6.16 11.84 20.71
N LEU A 94 6.31 12.83 19.84
CA LEU A 94 7.32 13.87 19.96
C LEU A 94 6.72 14.98 20.81
N ILE A 95 7.24 15.14 22.01
CA ILE A 95 6.79 16.13 22.98
C ILE A 95 7.71 17.34 22.87
N SER A 96 7.12 18.53 22.70
CA SER A 96 7.87 19.79 22.73
C SER A 96 8.60 19.99 24.07
N THR A 97 9.66 20.79 24.09
CA THR A 97 10.44 21.07 25.30
C THR A 97 9.61 21.71 26.43
N ASP A 98 8.59 22.50 26.07
CA ASP A 98 7.61 23.09 26.98
C ASP A 98 6.39 22.19 27.25
N ARG A 99 6.35 20.97 26.68
CA ARG A 99 5.29 19.95 26.80
C ARG A 99 3.88 20.40 26.37
N THR A 100 3.77 21.50 25.65
CA THR A 100 2.49 22.05 25.19
C THR A 100 1.98 21.39 23.92
N LEU A 101 2.87 20.76 23.13
CA LEU A 101 2.53 20.21 21.82
C LEU A 101 3.10 18.80 21.65
N ALA A 102 2.20 17.84 21.39
CA ALA A 102 2.54 16.45 21.07
C ALA A 102 2.29 16.20 19.57
N LYS A 103 3.35 15.90 18.82
CA LYS A 103 3.25 15.45 17.41
C LYS A 103 3.45 13.95 17.34
N GLN A 104 2.84 13.29 16.37
CA GLN A 104 3.15 11.88 16.12
C GLN A 104 4.57 11.73 15.58
N ASP A 105 5.28 10.73 16.10
CA ASP A 105 6.54 10.27 15.57
C ASP A 105 6.30 9.33 14.38
N MET A 106 6.80 9.73 13.22
CA MET A 106 6.58 9.08 11.92
C MET A 106 7.81 8.32 11.45
N ARG A 107 8.87 8.21 12.27
CA ARG A 107 10.11 7.50 11.92
C ARG A 107 9.93 6.01 11.61
N GLU A 108 8.85 5.43 12.09
CA GLU A 108 8.46 4.05 11.81
C GLU A 108 7.29 3.94 10.82
N LYS A 109 7.09 4.96 9.97
CA LYS A 109 6.17 4.90 8.82
C LYS A 109 6.91 4.50 7.54
N TYR A 110 6.26 3.64 6.77
CA TYR A 110 6.75 3.04 5.55
C TYR A 110 5.69 3.18 4.46
N SER A 111 6.10 3.54 3.25
CA SER A 111 5.34 3.28 2.02
C SER A 111 5.83 1.95 1.44
N HIS A 112 4.95 1.14 0.85
CA HIS A 112 5.33 -0.18 0.35
C HIS A 112 4.56 -0.59 -0.90
N ILE A 113 5.15 -1.52 -1.65
CA ILE A 113 4.53 -2.25 -2.74
C ILE A 113 4.92 -3.71 -2.60
N HIS A 114 3.94 -4.59 -2.67
CA HIS A 114 4.10 -6.03 -2.65
C HIS A 114 3.51 -6.64 -3.92
N MET A 115 3.91 -7.88 -4.18
CA MET A 115 3.33 -8.75 -5.19
C MET A 115 2.80 -10.03 -4.53
N VAL A 116 1.71 -10.56 -5.07
CA VAL A 116 1.11 -11.85 -4.74
C VAL A 116 1.18 -12.74 -5.96
N GLU A 117 1.81 -13.89 -5.81
CA GLU A 117 1.88 -14.94 -6.83
C GLU A 117 0.73 -15.93 -6.72
N ASP A 118 0.57 -16.76 -7.76
CA ASP A 118 -0.31 -17.91 -7.69
C ASP A 118 0.08 -18.83 -6.52
N GLY A 119 -0.91 -19.32 -5.79
CA GLY A 119 -0.69 -20.07 -4.55
C GLY A 119 -0.43 -19.21 -3.30
N GLY A 120 -0.45 -17.88 -3.42
CA GLY A 120 -0.52 -16.96 -2.28
C GLY A 120 0.80 -16.55 -1.67
N ARG A 121 1.94 -16.79 -2.35
CA ARG A 121 3.23 -16.27 -1.90
C ARG A 121 3.26 -14.75 -2.06
N VAL A 122 3.57 -14.06 -0.97
CA VAL A 122 3.74 -12.59 -0.97
C VAL A 122 5.22 -12.22 -0.94
N SER A 123 5.60 -11.19 -1.70
CA SER A 123 6.97 -10.67 -1.72
C SER A 123 6.97 -9.14 -1.74
N LEU A 124 7.95 -8.53 -1.07
CA LEU A 124 8.13 -7.08 -1.05
C LEU A 124 8.86 -6.66 -2.33
N LEU A 125 8.19 -5.84 -3.15
CA LEU A 125 8.78 -5.30 -4.38
C LEU A 125 9.55 -4.01 -4.08
N TRP A 126 8.98 -3.14 -3.26
CA TRP A 126 9.56 -1.84 -2.95
C TRP A 126 9.09 -1.32 -1.59
N SER A 127 9.94 -0.55 -0.92
CA SER A 127 9.53 0.22 0.25
C SER A 127 10.31 1.51 0.39
N ARG A 128 9.71 2.48 1.08
CA ARG A 128 10.36 3.70 1.53
C ARG A 128 10.07 3.95 3.00
N LYS A 129 11.10 3.78 3.84
CA LYS A 129 11.08 4.23 5.23
C LYS A 129 11.43 5.71 5.31
N TRP A 130 10.87 6.38 6.32
CA TRP A 130 11.42 7.63 6.86
C TRP A 130 12.95 7.59 7.00
N ASP A 131 13.60 8.74 6.77
CA ASP A 131 15.00 8.99 7.08
C ASP A 131 15.18 10.45 7.52
N GLU A 132 16.39 10.81 7.93
CA GLU A 132 16.74 12.12 8.50
C GLU A 132 16.62 13.30 7.53
N LYS A 133 16.28 13.07 6.26
CA LYS A 133 16.09 14.15 5.26
C LYS A 133 14.78 14.90 5.47
N ILE A 134 13.85 14.37 6.27
CA ILE A 134 12.58 15.01 6.62
C ILE A 134 12.37 15.04 8.13
N ALA A 135 11.52 15.96 8.60
CA ALA A 135 11.23 16.08 10.03
C ALA A 135 10.65 14.76 10.59
N PRO A 136 10.91 14.42 11.87
CA PRO A 136 10.45 13.17 12.47
C PRO A 136 8.92 13.07 12.62
N ASN A 137 8.19 14.19 12.50
CA ASN A 137 6.73 14.23 12.44
C ASN A 137 6.17 14.30 11.01
N HIS A 138 7.03 14.21 9.99
CA HIS A 138 6.65 14.16 8.58
C HIS A 138 6.82 12.73 8.05
N TRP A 139 6.19 12.46 6.92
CA TRP A 139 6.35 11.19 6.22
C TRP A 139 6.49 11.38 4.72
N TYR A 140 7.14 10.39 4.14
CA TYR A 140 7.23 10.15 2.72
C TYR A 140 5.85 9.78 2.15
N GLY A 141 5.50 10.28 0.96
CA GLY A 141 4.20 10.03 0.33
C GLY A 141 3.83 8.55 0.31
N GLU A 142 2.59 8.25 0.63
CA GLU A 142 1.98 6.92 0.61
C GLU A 142 1.86 6.42 -0.82
N VAL A 143 1.89 5.11 -1.05
CA VAL A 143 1.53 4.59 -2.38
C VAL A 143 0.01 4.64 -2.50
N THR A 144 -0.48 5.43 -3.45
CA THR A 144 -1.91 5.74 -3.59
C THR A 144 -2.56 5.06 -4.78
N ASP A 145 -1.77 4.69 -5.78
CA ASP A 145 -2.26 3.91 -6.92
C ASP A 145 -1.15 3.11 -7.57
N LEU A 146 -1.54 2.04 -8.24
CA LEU A 146 -0.66 1.20 -9.03
C LEU A 146 -1.24 1.05 -10.44
N LEU A 147 -0.37 1.05 -11.45
CA LEU A 147 -0.75 0.84 -12.83
C LEU A 147 0.33 0.03 -13.52
N TYR A 148 -0.03 -1.17 -14.00
CA TYR A 148 0.90 -2.04 -14.71
C TYR A 148 0.83 -1.81 -16.22
N ASP A 149 2.01 -1.68 -16.83
CA ASP A 149 2.22 -1.66 -18.27
C ASP A 149 2.88 -2.98 -18.69
N GLY A 150 2.10 -3.83 -19.35
CA GLY A 150 2.55 -5.13 -19.83
C GLY A 150 3.44 -5.09 -21.07
N HIS A 151 3.51 -3.96 -21.78
CA HIS A 151 4.41 -3.82 -22.94
C HIS A 151 5.86 -3.61 -22.49
N GLU A 152 6.05 -2.68 -21.57
CA GLU A 152 7.38 -2.33 -21.04
C GLU A 152 7.79 -3.17 -19.82
N ASP A 153 6.87 -3.98 -19.27
CA ASP A 153 7.05 -4.71 -18.01
C ASP A 153 7.39 -3.77 -16.83
N VAL A 154 6.60 -2.71 -16.73
CA VAL A 154 6.78 -1.61 -15.78
C VAL A 154 5.56 -1.47 -14.88
N LEU A 155 5.80 -1.29 -13.59
CA LEU A 155 4.78 -0.88 -12.63
C LEU A 155 4.93 0.62 -12.34
N TYR A 156 4.00 1.41 -12.82
CA TYR A 156 3.84 2.80 -12.39
C TYR A 156 3.16 2.82 -11.03
N PHE A 157 3.58 3.75 -10.18
CA PHE A 157 2.94 3.98 -8.89
C PHE A 157 2.94 5.46 -8.55
N SER A 158 1.82 5.92 -8.00
CA SER A 158 1.67 7.29 -7.53
C SER A 158 2.00 7.36 -6.04
N ARG A 159 2.57 8.49 -5.64
CA ARG A 159 2.79 8.83 -4.24
C ARG A 159 2.07 10.12 -3.89
N GLY A 160 1.04 9.97 -3.08
CA GLY A 160 0.21 11.04 -2.54
C GLY A 160 0.19 11.01 -1.01
N ASP A 161 -0.54 11.95 -0.40
CA ASP A 161 -0.71 12.05 1.06
C ASP A 161 0.63 11.94 1.85
N GLY A 162 1.41 13.01 1.84
CA GLY A 162 2.67 13.09 2.59
C GLY A 162 3.39 14.40 2.38
N TYR A 163 4.64 14.46 2.84
CA TYR A 163 5.44 15.68 2.88
C TYR A 163 6.58 15.70 1.88
N ALA A 164 7.00 14.53 1.40
CA ALA A 164 8.17 14.40 0.53
C ALA A 164 8.04 13.21 -0.42
N GLU A 165 8.80 13.28 -1.53
CA GLU A 165 8.83 12.25 -2.57
C GLU A 165 7.47 11.97 -3.22
N LEU A 166 6.65 13.02 -3.33
CA LEU A 166 5.34 12.98 -3.97
C LEU A 166 5.47 12.89 -5.50
N GLY A 167 4.46 12.31 -6.14
CA GLY A 167 4.29 12.34 -7.58
C GLY A 167 4.33 10.97 -8.22
N LEU A 168 4.82 10.91 -9.45
CA LEU A 168 4.75 9.69 -10.26
C LEU A 168 6.10 8.99 -10.29
N TRP A 169 6.07 7.70 -10.02
CA TRP A 169 7.22 6.82 -10.01
C TRP A 169 6.98 5.61 -10.92
N ARG A 170 8.06 4.94 -11.30
CA ARG A 170 8.00 3.64 -11.96
C ARG A 170 9.02 2.66 -11.41
N ILE A 171 8.69 1.38 -11.48
CA ILE A 171 9.58 0.24 -11.21
C ILE A 171 9.65 -0.61 -12.47
N GLN A 172 10.84 -0.81 -13.00
CA GLN A 172 11.07 -1.84 -14.01
C GLN A 172 11.11 -3.20 -13.31
N LEU A 173 10.14 -4.08 -13.59
CA LEU A 173 10.00 -5.33 -12.82
C LEU A 173 11.18 -6.28 -13.02
N SER A 174 11.69 -6.38 -14.26
CA SER A 174 12.83 -7.24 -14.61
C SER A 174 14.16 -6.88 -13.91
N SER A 175 14.38 -5.60 -13.58
CA SER A 175 15.64 -5.12 -13.00
C SER A 175 15.51 -4.59 -11.57
N GLY A 176 14.28 -4.37 -11.09
CA GLY A 176 14.00 -3.67 -9.84
C GLY A 176 14.40 -2.18 -9.87
N LYS A 177 14.75 -1.61 -11.02
CA LYS A 177 15.15 -0.21 -11.13
C LYS A 177 13.95 0.69 -10.86
N VAL A 178 14.11 1.62 -9.91
CA VAL A 178 13.07 2.57 -9.49
C VAL A 178 13.44 3.98 -9.93
N GLU A 179 12.50 4.70 -10.52
CA GLU A 179 12.70 6.06 -11.03
C GLU A 179 11.55 6.99 -10.61
N TRP A 180 11.93 8.22 -10.21
CA TRP A 180 10.99 9.29 -9.88
C TRP A 180 10.80 10.21 -11.10
N ILE A 181 9.68 10.03 -11.79
CA ILE A 181 9.38 10.62 -13.11
C ILE A 181 8.84 12.04 -12.96
N ILE A 182 7.77 12.20 -12.16
CA ILE A 182 7.15 13.50 -11.89
C ILE A 182 7.38 13.82 -10.42
N ARG A 183 8.10 14.91 -10.16
CA ARG A 183 8.52 15.30 -8.83
C ARG A 183 7.67 16.42 -8.27
N ASP A 184 7.57 16.43 -6.94
CA ASP A 184 7.02 17.53 -6.14
C ASP A 184 5.60 17.95 -6.54
N ARG A 185 4.80 16.97 -6.98
CA ARG A 185 3.37 17.12 -7.27
C ARG A 185 2.63 15.96 -6.64
N THR A 186 1.44 16.22 -6.12
CA THR A 186 0.57 15.15 -5.66
C THR A 186 -0.09 14.48 -6.85
N VAL A 187 -0.04 13.15 -6.89
CA VAL A 187 -0.79 12.31 -7.83
C VAL A 187 -1.44 11.23 -6.97
N TYR A 188 -2.74 11.05 -7.13
CA TYR A 188 -3.51 10.08 -6.35
C TYR A 188 -3.96 8.89 -7.19
N LYS A 189 -4.31 9.11 -8.46
CA LYS A 189 -4.88 8.09 -9.34
C LYS A 189 -4.30 8.12 -10.74
N MET A 190 -4.28 6.96 -11.36
CA MET A 190 -3.77 6.74 -12.70
C MET A 190 -4.71 5.85 -13.51
N GLU A 191 -4.75 6.09 -14.82
CA GLU A 191 -5.44 5.24 -15.79
C GLU A 191 -4.59 5.16 -17.06
N MET A 192 -4.56 3.99 -17.70
CA MET A 192 -3.97 3.84 -19.03
C MET A 192 -5.07 3.80 -20.08
N LYS A 193 -4.96 4.66 -21.10
CA LYS A 193 -5.88 4.69 -22.24
C LYS A 193 -5.16 5.14 -23.50
N ASP A 194 -5.37 4.42 -24.60
CA ASP A 194 -4.82 4.74 -25.93
C ASP A 194 -3.31 5.06 -25.87
N ASP A 195 -2.54 4.18 -25.23
CA ASP A 195 -1.09 4.26 -25.00
C ASP A 195 -0.62 5.47 -24.17
N LYS A 196 -1.52 6.07 -23.38
CA LYS A 196 -1.23 7.21 -22.51
C LYS A 196 -1.57 6.88 -21.07
N VAL A 197 -0.75 7.35 -20.15
CA VAL A 197 -1.06 7.37 -18.72
C VAL A 197 -1.67 8.71 -18.38
N PHE A 198 -2.91 8.70 -17.91
CA PHE A 198 -3.60 9.83 -17.30
C PHE A 198 -3.38 9.74 -15.79
N ALA A 199 -3.01 10.84 -15.16
CA ALA A 199 -2.72 10.88 -13.73
C ALA A 199 -3.35 12.13 -13.09
N THR A 200 -4.05 11.94 -11.97
CA THR A 200 -4.79 12.99 -11.23
C THR A 200 -4.45 12.98 -9.75
#